data_AF-A0A8G1EGB1-F1
#
_entry.id   AF-A0A8G1EGB1-F1
#
_cell.length_a   1.000
_cell.length_b   1.000
_cell.length_c   1.000
_cell.angle_alpha   90.00
_cell.angle_beta   90.00
_cell.angle_gamma   90.00
#
_symmetry.space_group_name_H-M   'P 1'
#
loop_
_entity.id
_entity.type
_entity.pdbx_description
1 polymer ?
#
loop_
_entity_poly.entity_id
_entity_poly.type
_entity_poly.pdbx_seq_one_letter_code
_entity_poly.pdbx_strand_id
1 'polypeptide(L)'
;MIGVIDVTDWQTTVDLRTGRGTVADGPLVRIARKVQADHHYPGDRKPESVSWVTDTALDLCRRSTPGLMVLSYAYPYLTRLFTAPSPTEWQDIVEKTLCAVDRFTEASGMTPVIVGTGDMVPVQERIDLSGLACLTATGGAAPRYAGLYNPSKDDLESLADHPGVRGLIKREDAFKADLFCAGAQRRFPDYLVAARPGYLFRGFGGVPRPLVHLPACNESVPLVSDIGRAEEITGIRGMIEEHLAEGERIALIIVEGVGFADLDRPAYACRNTWRWHTYSPGEGQYAAILAGQHLPEQPYPPGFRYYPEDGEGREYPFAGPYGVMPEDTLGTAYAGRSAAVGSRSTMTHVYAGTDIAIECFARNLYNYGTMAAVRSSKNELWSGIR
;
A
#
# COMPACT_ATOMS: atom_id res chain seq x y z
N MET A 1 19.16 -4.70 2.88
CA MET A 1 18.77 -3.70 1.86
C MET A 1 19.38 -2.37 2.24
N ILE A 2 19.71 -1.55 1.25
CA ILE A 2 20.25 -0.20 1.44
C ILE A 2 19.12 0.80 1.22
N GLY A 3 18.99 1.77 2.11
CA GLY A 3 18.08 2.90 1.98
C GLY A 3 18.84 4.13 1.52
N VAL A 4 18.31 4.88 0.56
CA VAL A 4 18.81 6.22 0.19
C VAL A 4 17.72 7.22 0.49
N ILE A 5 17.95 8.10 1.46
CA ILE A 5 17.01 9.15 1.83
C ILE A 5 17.50 10.44 1.20
N ASP A 6 16.61 11.11 0.47
CA ASP A 6 16.85 12.39 -0.18
C ASP A 6 15.83 13.40 0.33
N VAL A 7 16.31 14.50 0.89
CA VAL A 7 15.49 15.60 1.41
C VAL A 7 15.74 16.90 0.63
N THR A 8 16.02 16.79 -0.67
CA THR A 8 16.47 17.86 -1.59
C THR A 8 17.97 18.15 -1.45
N ASP A 9 18.35 19.04 -0.53
CA ASP A 9 19.74 19.52 -0.41
C ASP A 9 20.69 18.51 0.28
N TRP A 10 20.15 17.38 0.73
CA TRP A 10 20.90 16.38 1.48
C TRP A 10 20.44 14.97 1.14
N GLN A 11 21.42 14.10 0.89
CA GLN A 11 21.20 12.67 0.71
C GLN A 11 22.03 11.86 1.71
N THR A 12 21.42 10.84 2.29
CA THR A 12 22.12 9.88 3.16
C THR A 12 21.82 8.45 2.78
N THR A 13 22.65 7.54 3.28
CA THR A 13 22.47 6.10 3.10
C THR A 13 22.35 5.41 4.45
N VAL A 14 21.37 4.51 4.56
CA VAL A 14 21.07 3.76 5.77
C VAL A 14 20.96 2.27 5.48
N ASP A 15 21.22 1.43 6.46
CA ASP A 15 20.78 0.04 6.44
C ASP A 15 19.29 0.00 6.80
N LEU A 16 18.42 -0.43 5.88
CA LEU A 16 16.98 -0.45 6.13
C LEU A 16 16.56 -1.41 7.23
N ARG A 17 17.37 -2.43 7.58
CA ARG A 17 17.08 -3.35 8.70
C ARG A 17 17.33 -2.70 10.04
N THR A 18 18.40 -1.92 10.19
CA THR A 18 18.81 -1.37 11.50
C THR A 18 18.51 0.12 11.66
N GLY A 19 18.21 0.82 10.56
CA GLY A 19 18.04 2.28 10.52
C GLY A 19 19.33 3.08 10.62
N ARG A 20 20.49 2.43 10.79
CA ARG A 20 21.77 3.11 11.01
C ARG A 20 22.39 3.58 9.70
N GLY A 21 23.13 4.69 9.76
CA GLY A 21 23.93 5.17 8.63
C GLY A 21 24.91 4.12 8.13
N THR A 22 25.08 4.02 6.82
CA THR A 22 26.01 3.07 6.19
C THR A 22 26.62 3.68 4.92
N VAL A 23 27.71 3.08 4.43
CA VAL A 23 28.37 3.47 3.18
C VAL A 23 28.05 2.42 2.12
N ALA A 24 27.42 2.84 1.03
CA ALA A 24 27.17 1.99 -0.12
C ALA A 24 27.28 2.82 -1.41
N ASP A 25 27.96 2.26 -2.41
CA ASP A 25 28.15 2.87 -3.73
C ASP A 25 27.99 1.84 -4.85
N GLY A 26 27.00 0.95 -4.72
CA GLY A 26 26.67 0.01 -5.78
C GLY A 26 26.00 0.70 -6.98
N PRO A 27 25.96 0.08 -8.18
CA PRO A 27 25.31 0.65 -9.36
C PRO A 27 23.88 1.12 -9.12
N LEU A 28 23.04 0.29 -8.45
CA LEU A 28 21.68 0.67 -8.12
C LEU A 28 21.60 1.82 -7.11
N VAL A 29 22.57 1.93 -6.19
CA VAL A 29 22.63 3.03 -5.23
C VAL A 29 22.93 4.35 -5.96
N ARG A 30 23.85 4.33 -6.93
CA ARG A 30 24.13 5.50 -7.78
C ARG A 30 22.94 5.89 -8.64
N ILE A 31 22.24 4.92 -9.23
CA ILE A 31 21.01 5.16 -9.98
C ILE A 31 19.96 5.79 -9.07
N ALA A 32 19.70 5.22 -7.89
CA ALA A 32 18.75 5.75 -6.91
C ALA A 32 19.06 7.21 -6.55
N ARG A 33 20.32 7.49 -6.17
CA ARG A 33 20.77 8.85 -5.84
C ARG A 33 20.54 9.83 -6.97
N LYS A 34 20.87 9.45 -8.20
CA LYS A 34 20.71 10.33 -9.37
C LYS A 34 19.24 10.60 -9.66
N VAL A 35 18.39 9.57 -9.65
CA VAL A 35 16.96 9.71 -9.91
C VAL A 35 16.30 10.56 -8.81
N GLN A 36 16.59 10.31 -7.54
CA GLN A 36 16.03 11.10 -6.44
C GLN A 36 16.43 12.59 -6.53
N ALA A 37 17.69 12.88 -6.90
CA ALA A 37 18.16 14.24 -7.10
C ALA A 37 17.53 14.95 -8.31
N ASP A 38 17.14 14.19 -9.34
CA ASP A 38 16.48 14.74 -10.53
C ASP A 38 14.97 14.96 -10.32
N HIS A 39 14.36 14.22 -9.38
CA HIS A 39 12.90 14.16 -9.19
C HIS A 39 12.49 14.34 -7.73
N HIS A 40 12.41 15.58 -7.27
CA HIS A 40 11.94 15.88 -5.91
C HIS A 40 10.44 15.62 -5.75
N TYR A 41 10.05 14.95 -4.66
CA TYR A 41 8.64 14.67 -4.40
C TYR A 41 7.89 15.96 -4.03
N PRO A 42 6.77 16.29 -4.72
CA PRO A 42 6.03 17.52 -4.46
C PRO A 42 5.13 17.45 -3.22
N GLY A 43 4.80 16.25 -2.73
CA GLY A 43 3.95 16.02 -1.56
C GLY A 43 2.61 15.36 -1.89
N ASP A 44 2.06 14.65 -0.89
CA ASP A 44 0.88 13.76 -1.01
C ASP A 44 -0.41 14.44 -1.49
N ARG A 45 -0.54 15.75 -1.26
CA ARG A 45 -1.75 16.52 -1.62
C ARG A 45 -1.56 17.38 -2.87
N LYS A 46 -0.43 17.23 -3.55
CA LYS A 46 -0.10 18.00 -4.74
C LYS A 46 -0.43 17.19 -6.00
N PRO A 47 -1.22 17.72 -6.95
CA PRO A 47 -1.54 17.02 -8.19
C PRO A 47 -0.30 16.71 -9.05
N GLU A 48 0.84 17.35 -8.77
CA GLU A 48 2.16 17.07 -9.36
C GLU A 48 2.73 15.72 -8.88
N SER A 49 2.20 15.13 -7.80
CA SER A 49 2.63 13.79 -7.35
C SER A 49 2.31 12.69 -8.38
N VAL A 50 1.28 12.90 -9.21
CA VAL A 50 0.95 12.02 -10.33
C VAL A 50 2.06 12.03 -11.37
N SER A 51 2.46 13.21 -11.86
CA SER A 51 3.56 13.33 -12.83
C SER A 51 4.88 12.85 -12.25
N TRP A 52 5.14 13.14 -10.97
CA TRP A 52 6.33 12.66 -10.27
C TRP A 52 6.49 11.14 -10.32
N VAL A 53 5.42 10.36 -10.08
CA VAL A 53 5.48 8.89 -10.17
C VAL A 53 5.92 8.47 -11.57
N THR A 54 5.29 9.03 -12.61
CA THR A 54 5.59 8.68 -14.00
C THR A 54 7.00 9.13 -14.42
N ASP A 55 7.42 10.35 -14.10
CA ASP A 55 8.71 10.91 -14.51
C ASP A 55 9.88 10.16 -13.86
N THR A 56 9.73 9.86 -12.56
CA THR A 56 10.68 9.04 -11.80
C THR A 56 10.75 7.62 -12.37
N ALA A 57 9.60 7.02 -12.69
CA ALA A 57 9.54 5.68 -13.26
C ALA A 57 10.15 5.60 -14.66
N LEU A 58 9.90 6.59 -15.52
CA LEU A 58 10.51 6.66 -16.85
C LEU A 58 12.02 6.86 -16.75
N ASP A 59 12.51 7.65 -15.80
CA ASP A 59 13.95 7.80 -15.60
C ASP A 59 14.61 6.52 -15.09
N LEU A 60 13.96 5.81 -14.16
CA LEU A 60 14.38 4.46 -13.77
C LEU A 60 14.36 3.49 -14.94
N CYS A 61 13.32 3.50 -15.78
CA CYS A 61 13.24 2.66 -16.98
C CYS A 61 14.44 2.88 -17.91
N ARG A 62 14.81 4.14 -18.16
CA ARG A 62 15.96 4.47 -19.01
C ARG A 62 17.29 4.01 -18.41
N ARG A 63 17.46 4.18 -17.10
CA ARG A 63 18.73 3.87 -16.41
C ARG A 63 18.90 2.39 -16.10
N SER A 64 17.80 1.66 -15.94
CA SER A 64 17.80 0.33 -15.35
C SER A 64 17.14 -0.76 -16.22
N THR A 65 16.43 -0.37 -17.28
CA THR A 65 15.78 -1.29 -18.24
C THR A 65 15.07 -2.49 -17.58
N PRO A 66 14.16 -2.26 -16.61
CA PRO A 66 13.53 -3.34 -15.88
C PRO A 66 12.57 -4.12 -16.78
N GLY A 67 12.48 -5.42 -16.51
CA GLY A 67 11.43 -6.30 -17.05
C GLY A 67 10.13 -6.19 -16.26
N LEU A 68 10.21 -5.85 -14.97
CA LEU A 68 9.05 -5.60 -14.10
C LEU A 68 9.10 -4.19 -13.53
N MET A 69 8.02 -3.43 -13.69
CA MET A 69 7.79 -2.15 -13.02
C MET A 69 6.55 -2.23 -12.14
N VAL A 70 6.63 -1.75 -10.90
CA VAL A 70 5.46 -1.58 -10.02
C VAL A 70 5.23 -0.10 -9.75
N LEU A 71 4.07 0.42 -10.13
CA LEU A 71 3.70 1.82 -9.96
C LEU A 71 2.53 1.98 -9.01
N SER A 72 2.60 2.98 -8.13
CA SER A 72 1.50 3.32 -7.21
C SER A 72 1.14 4.80 -7.30
N TYR A 73 -0.07 5.10 -7.75
CA TYR A 73 -0.65 6.44 -7.81
C TYR A 73 -1.67 6.64 -6.67
N ALA A 74 -1.23 7.27 -5.58
CA ALA A 74 -2.06 7.48 -4.39
C ALA A 74 -2.83 8.82 -4.36
N TYR A 75 -2.56 9.72 -5.30
CA TYR A 75 -3.13 11.07 -5.31
C TYR A 75 -4.67 11.11 -5.33
N PRO A 76 -5.39 10.33 -6.17
CA PRO A 76 -6.86 10.35 -6.15
C PRO A 76 -7.43 9.95 -4.79
N TYR A 77 -6.94 8.82 -4.24
CA TYR A 77 -7.31 8.36 -2.91
C TYR A 77 -7.05 9.39 -1.81
N LEU A 78 -5.83 9.92 -1.71
CA LEU A 78 -5.46 10.89 -0.68
C LEU A 78 -6.27 12.18 -0.82
N THR A 79 -6.56 12.62 -2.05
CA THR A 79 -7.42 13.78 -2.28
C THR A 79 -8.84 13.52 -1.78
N ARG A 80 -9.45 12.39 -2.19
CA ARG A 80 -10.83 12.04 -1.82
C ARG A 80 -10.99 11.77 -0.32
N LEU A 81 -9.97 11.24 0.36
CA LEU A 81 -9.98 11.06 1.82
C LEU A 81 -10.20 12.38 2.56
N PHE A 82 -9.55 13.46 2.15
CA PHE A 82 -9.50 14.72 2.91
C PHE A 82 -10.32 15.86 2.29
N THR A 83 -10.91 15.64 1.11
CA THR A 83 -11.70 16.65 0.40
C THR A 83 -12.93 16.02 -0.26
N ALA A 84 -13.93 16.83 -0.57
CA ALA A 84 -15.09 16.45 -1.38
C ALA A 84 -15.04 17.20 -2.72
N PRO A 85 -14.20 16.75 -3.69
CA PRO A 85 -14.24 17.36 -5.01
C PRO A 85 -15.62 17.17 -5.63
N SER A 86 -16.06 18.18 -6.37
CA SER A 86 -17.23 18.09 -7.23
C SER A 86 -17.07 16.95 -8.25
N PRO A 87 -18.16 16.46 -8.87
CA PRO A 87 -18.08 15.41 -9.88
C PRO A 87 -17.10 15.73 -11.02
N THR A 88 -17.07 16.98 -11.48
CA THR A 88 -16.14 17.42 -12.53
C THR A 88 -14.69 17.42 -12.04
N GLU A 89 -14.41 18.00 -10.86
CA GLU A 89 -13.04 17.97 -10.31
C GLU A 89 -12.55 16.54 -10.05
N TRP A 90 -13.45 15.63 -9.67
CA TRP A 90 -13.12 14.22 -9.49
C TRP A 90 -12.75 13.56 -10.83
N GLN A 91 -13.53 13.79 -11.87
CA GLN A 91 -13.23 13.30 -13.22
C GLN A 91 -11.87 13.84 -13.70
N ASP A 92 -11.59 15.13 -13.52
CA ASP A 92 -10.29 15.72 -13.89
C ASP A 92 -9.11 15.06 -13.16
N ILE A 93 -9.27 14.76 -11.86
CA ILE A 93 -8.24 14.07 -11.05
C ILE A 93 -7.98 12.66 -11.59
N VAL A 94 -9.03 11.91 -11.90
CA VAL A 94 -8.93 10.55 -12.42
C VAL A 94 -8.31 10.55 -13.82
N GLU A 95 -8.83 11.37 -14.72
CA GLU A 95 -8.34 11.51 -16.10
C GLU A 95 -6.85 11.88 -16.11
N LYS A 96 -6.45 12.88 -15.32
CA LYS A 96 -5.03 13.25 -15.19
C LYS A 96 -4.15 12.07 -14.75
N THR A 97 -4.67 11.22 -13.85
CA THR A 97 -3.96 10.04 -13.37
C THR A 97 -3.86 8.97 -14.44
N LEU A 98 -4.95 8.69 -15.16
CA LEU A 98 -4.96 7.72 -16.26
C LEU A 98 -4.10 8.18 -17.44
N CYS A 99 -4.11 9.47 -17.81
CA CYS A 99 -3.19 10.00 -18.82
C CYS A 99 -1.71 9.84 -18.42
N ALA A 100 -1.39 9.91 -17.13
CA ALA A 100 -0.03 9.68 -16.65
C ALA A 100 0.37 8.20 -16.73
N VAL A 101 -0.59 7.29 -16.51
CA VAL A 101 -0.43 5.84 -16.75
C VAL A 101 -0.22 5.55 -18.23
N ASP A 102 -1.00 6.15 -19.11
CA ASP A 102 -0.88 5.98 -20.56
C ASP A 102 0.48 6.49 -21.05
N ARG A 103 0.88 7.69 -20.61
CA ARG A 103 2.21 8.26 -20.90
C ARG A 103 3.35 7.33 -20.46
N PHE A 104 3.24 6.70 -19.29
CA PHE A 104 4.25 5.74 -18.84
C PHE A 104 4.31 4.53 -19.79
N THR A 105 3.14 3.96 -20.10
CA THR A 105 2.99 2.76 -20.92
C THR A 105 3.55 2.99 -22.33
N GLU A 106 3.14 4.08 -22.98
CA GLU A 106 3.61 4.47 -24.31
C GLU A 106 5.12 4.71 -24.36
N ALA A 107 5.67 5.45 -23.39
CA ALA A 107 7.09 5.81 -23.41
C ALA A 107 8.02 4.67 -22.96
N SER A 108 7.54 3.73 -22.14
CA SER A 108 8.34 2.59 -21.65
C SER A 108 8.22 1.34 -22.53
N GLY A 109 7.13 1.23 -23.29
CA GLY A 109 6.77 0.06 -24.09
C GLY A 109 6.46 -1.18 -23.24
N MET A 110 6.15 -1.01 -21.96
CA MET A 110 5.79 -2.13 -21.06
C MET A 110 4.31 -2.44 -21.17
N THR A 111 3.94 -3.72 -21.11
CA THR A 111 2.54 -4.16 -21.10
C THR A 111 1.90 -3.83 -19.75
N PRO A 112 0.80 -3.06 -19.70
CA PRO A 112 0.21 -2.61 -18.45
C PRO A 112 -0.74 -3.65 -17.85
N VAL A 113 -0.69 -3.78 -16.53
CA VAL A 113 -1.71 -4.41 -15.69
C VAL A 113 -2.18 -3.37 -14.68
N ILE A 114 -3.34 -2.77 -14.91
CA ILE A 114 -3.85 -1.64 -14.11
C ILE A 114 -4.90 -2.15 -13.13
N VAL A 115 -4.70 -1.86 -11.85
CA VAL A 115 -5.62 -2.19 -10.76
C VAL A 115 -6.12 -0.90 -10.14
N GLY A 116 -7.41 -0.59 -10.32
CA GLY A 116 -8.06 0.43 -9.50
C GLY A 116 -8.38 -0.17 -8.13
N THR A 117 -8.20 0.56 -7.02
CA THR A 117 -8.44 -0.02 -5.68
C THR A 117 -9.90 0.09 -5.20
N GLY A 118 -10.79 0.57 -6.07
CA GLY A 118 -12.23 0.60 -5.90
C GLY A 118 -12.79 1.94 -5.41
N ASP A 119 -14.11 1.97 -5.26
CA ASP A 119 -14.87 3.18 -4.98
C ASP A 119 -14.59 3.76 -3.58
N MET A 120 -14.90 5.05 -3.45
CA MET A 120 -14.83 5.82 -2.21
C MET A 120 -16.22 6.35 -1.86
N VAL A 121 -16.67 6.18 -0.62
CA VAL A 121 -17.97 6.65 -0.12
C VAL A 121 -17.82 7.77 0.92
N PRO A 122 -18.79 8.70 1.04
CA PRO A 122 -18.75 9.72 2.07
C PRO A 122 -18.71 9.11 3.48
N VAL A 123 -18.03 9.78 4.40
CA VAL A 123 -18.11 9.47 5.83
C VAL A 123 -19.53 9.77 6.32
N GLN A 124 -20.18 8.75 6.90
CA GLN A 124 -21.45 8.90 7.59
C GLN A 124 -21.22 9.37 9.03
N GLU A 125 -20.40 8.62 9.79
CA GLU A 125 -20.13 8.94 11.19
C GLU A 125 -18.80 8.35 11.67
N ARG A 126 -18.26 8.93 12.75
CA ARG A 126 -17.09 8.43 13.48
C ARG A 126 -17.54 7.82 14.80
N ILE A 127 -17.22 6.55 15.00
CA ILE A 127 -17.47 5.84 16.25
C ILE A 127 -16.32 6.16 17.20
N ASP A 128 -16.58 7.03 18.18
CA ASP A 128 -15.58 7.44 19.18
C ASP A 128 -15.41 6.38 20.26
N LEU A 129 -14.22 5.78 20.33
CA LEU A 129 -13.89 4.72 21.27
C LEU A 129 -13.24 5.25 22.56
N SER A 130 -13.04 6.57 22.71
CA SER A 130 -12.37 7.15 23.87
C SER A 130 -13.15 7.03 25.19
N GLY A 131 -14.46 6.77 25.12
CA GLY A 131 -15.31 6.55 26.27
C GLY A 131 -15.31 5.12 26.82
N LEU A 132 -14.67 4.17 26.13
CA LEU A 132 -14.61 2.78 26.57
C LEU A 132 -13.59 2.60 27.70
N ALA A 133 -13.89 1.69 28.63
CA ALA A 133 -12.99 1.37 29.75
C ALA A 133 -11.76 0.55 29.28
N CYS A 134 -11.89 -0.12 28.15
CA CYS A 134 -10.85 -0.95 27.58
C CYS A 134 -9.86 -0.18 26.71
N LEU A 135 -8.72 -0.80 26.45
CA LEU A 135 -7.74 -0.26 25.51
C LEU A 135 -8.17 -0.58 24.09
N THR A 136 -8.21 0.44 23.24
CA THR A 136 -8.58 0.31 21.83
C THR A 136 -7.39 0.59 20.91
N ALA A 137 -7.38 -0.03 19.73
CA ALA A 137 -6.38 0.20 18.70
C ALA A 137 -7.05 0.37 17.33
N THR A 138 -6.84 1.53 16.71
CA THR A 138 -7.40 1.91 15.42
C THR A 138 -6.27 2.34 14.48
N GLY A 139 -5.48 1.38 14.00
CA GLY A 139 -4.34 1.67 13.14
C GLY A 139 -4.74 2.12 11.72
N GLY A 140 -3.95 3.03 11.14
CA GLY A 140 -4.07 3.46 9.75
C GLY A 140 -4.91 4.73 9.53
N ALA A 141 -5.05 5.12 8.26
CA ALA A 141 -5.67 6.38 7.88
C ALA A 141 -7.20 6.40 7.98
N ALA A 142 -7.85 5.27 7.70
CA ALA A 142 -9.31 5.13 7.66
C ALA A 142 -9.73 3.79 8.29
N PRO A 143 -9.59 3.62 9.62
CA PRO A 143 -9.76 2.33 10.29
C PRO A 143 -11.23 1.88 10.29
N ARG A 144 -11.55 0.93 9.41
CA ARG A 144 -12.83 0.19 9.40
C ARG A 144 -12.89 -0.91 10.45
N TYR A 145 -11.74 -1.24 11.04
CA TYR A 145 -11.61 -2.23 12.08
C TYR A 145 -10.90 -1.63 13.29
N ALA A 146 -11.35 -2.02 14.49
CA ALA A 146 -10.73 -1.65 15.75
C ALA A 146 -10.46 -2.91 16.59
N GLY A 147 -9.31 -2.96 17.25
CA GLY A 147 -9.03 -3.99 18.24
C GLY A 147 -9.38 -3.52 19.65
N LEU A 148 -10.02 -4.39 20.42
CA LEU A 148 -10.29 -4.19 21.86
C LEU A 148 -9.40 -5.12 22.69
N TYR A 149 -8.81 -4.58 23.74
CA TYR A 149 -7.95 -5.32 24.66
C TYR A 149 -8.48 -5.19 26.08
N ASN A 150 -8.78 -6.35 26.68
CA ASN A 150 -9.46 -6.48 27.96
C ASN A 150 -10.79 -5.70 28.05
N PRO A 151 -11.75 -5.92 27.11
CA PRO A 151 -13.04 -5.24 27.17
C PRO A 151 -13.89 -5.69 28.36
N SER A 152 -14.55 -4.72 29.00
CA SER A 152 -15.60 -5.00 29.98
C SER A 152 -16.89 -5.48 29.28
N LYS A 153 -17.85 -6.00 30.05
CA LYS A 153 -19.16 -6.37 29.52
C LYS A 153 -19.89 -5.16 28.93
N ASP A 154 -19.83 -4.04 29.64
CA ASP A 154 -20.48 -2.78 29.24
C ASP A 154 -19.87 -2.23 27.95
N ASP A 155 -18.54 -2.35 27.75
CA ASP A 155 -17.88 -1.98 26.49
C ASP A 155 -18.44 -2.79 25.31
N LEU A 156 -18.62 -4.10 25.50
CA LEU A 156 -19.12 -5.01 24.46
C LEU A 156 -20.59 -4.77 24.15
N GLU A 157 -21.43 -4.58 25.18
CA GLU A 157 -22.86 -4.27 25.02
C GLU A 157 -23.05 -2.93 24.29
N SER A 158 -22.32 -1.88 24.71
CA SER A 158 -22.34 -0.56 24.08
C SER A 158 -21.98 -0.62 22.59
N LEU A 159 -20.94 -1.38 22.22
CA LEU A 159 -20.52 -1.53 20.83
C LEU A 159 -21.45 -2.42 20.01
N ALA A 160 -22.01 -3.48 20.60
CA ALA A 160 -22.95 -4.37 19.91
C ALA A 160 -24.24 -3.64 19.51
N ASP A 161 -24.70 -2.70 20.35
CA ASP A 161 -25.91 -1.91 20.11
C ASP A 161 -25.66 -0.68 19.23
N HIS A 162 -24.40 -0.33 18.96
CA HIS A 162 -24.06 0.87 18.18
C HIS A 162 -24.47 0.72 16.70
N PRO A 163 -25.25 1.65 16.12
CA PRO A 163 -25.80 1.52 14.76
C PRO A 163 -24.73 1.42 13.67
N GLY A 164 -23.57 2.06 13.87
CA GLY A 164 -22.41 2.01 12.98
C GLY A 164 -21.56 0.73 13.08
N VAL A 165 -21.81 -0.15 14.05
CA VAL A 165 -21.06 -1.40 14.20
C VAL A 165 -21.73 -2.51 13.38
N ARG A 166 -20.91 -3.22 12.61
CA ARG A 166 -21.33 -4.38 11.81
C ARG A 166 -21.27 -5.66 12.63
N GLY A 167 -20.27 -5.80 13.49
CA GLY A 167 -20.13 -6.96 14.35
C GLY A 167 -18.83 -6.98 15.14
N LEU A 168 -18.79 -7.88 16.11
CA LEU A 168 -17.65 -8.15 16.96
C LEU A 168 -17.18 -9.60 16.71
N ILE A 169 -15.88 -9.78 16.56
CA ILE A 169 -15.25 -11.08 16.35
C ILE A 169 -14.37 -11.37 17.56
N LYS A 170 -14.74 -12.36 18.37
CA LYS A 170 -13.94 -12.81 19.51
C LYS A 170 -12.70 -13.54 19.01
N ARG A 171 -11.56 -13.31 19.67
CA ARG A 171 -10.28 -13.96 19.36
C ARG A 171 -10.37 -15.47 19.21
N GLU A 172 -10.95 -16.15 20.20
CA GLU A 172 -11.07 -17.62 20.20
C GLU A 172 -11.82 -18.12 18.95
N ASP A 173 -12.88 -17.42 18.57
CA ASP A 173 -13.72 -17.82 17.44
C ASP A 173 -13.02 -17.55 16.11
N ALA A 174 -12.24 -16.46 16.03
CA ALA A 174 -11.44 -16.15 14.86
C ALA A 174 -10.40 -17.26 14.55
N PHE A 175 -9.74 -17.80 15.57
CA PHE A 175 -8.76 -18.86 15.39
C PHE A 175 -9.40 -20.25 15.25
N LYS A 176 -10.55 -20.51 15.88
CA LYS A 176 -11.32 -21.75 15.64
C LYS A 176 -11.86 -21.85 14.21
N ALA A 177 -12.12 -20.72 13.56
CA ALA A 177 -12.64 -20.64 12.21
C ALA A 177 -11.55 -20.45 11.13
N ASP A 178 -10.27 -20.58 11.50
CA ASP A 178 -9.10 -20.41 10.62
C ASP A 178 -9.12 -19.07 9.86
N LEU A 179 -9.50 -17.98 10.54
CA LEU A 179 -9.55 -16.65 9.93
C LEU A 179 -8.16 -15.99 9.86
N PHE A 180 -7.19 -16.48 10.65
CA PHE A 180 -5.85 -15.91 10.80
C PHE A 180 -4.81 -17.01 11.09
N CYS A 181 -3.57 -16.82 10.63
CA CYS A 181 -2.46 -17.72 10.92
C CYS A 181 -2.02 -17.66 12.38
N ALA A 182 -1.32 -18.70 12.83
CA ALA A 182 -0.73 -18.75 14.17
C ALA A 182 0.19 -17.54 14.47
N GLY A 183 0.89 -17.02 13.46
CA GLY A 183 1.75 -15.83 13.60
C GLY A 183 0.99 -14.56 13.98
N ALA A 184 -0.30 -14.46 13.66
CA ALA A 184 -1.16 -13.35 14.05
C ALA A 184 -1.65 -13.45 15.50
N GLN A 185 -1.59 -14.64 16.13
CA GLN A 185 -2.22 -14.90 17.42
C GLN A 185 -1.73 -13.96 18.52
N ARG A 186 -0.43 -13.65 18.59
CA ARG A 186 0.13 -12.73 19.59
C ARG A 186 -0.36 -11.28 19.40
N ARG A 187 -0.67 -10.90 18.15
CA ARG A 187 -1.06 -9.53 17.76
C ARG A 187 -2.57 -9.32 17.75
N PHE A 188 -3.34 -10.40 17.66
CA PHE A 188 -4.78 -10.34 17.57
C PHE A 188 -5.40 -9.76 18.86
N PRO A 189 -6.34 -8.80 18.76
CA PRO A 189 -7.04 -8.26 19.93
C PRO A 189 -7.93 -9.30 20.61
N ASP A 190 -8.43 -9.03 21.81
CA ASP A 190 -9.41 -9.94 22.44
C ASP A 190 -10.73 -9.97 21.65
N TYR A 191 -11.10 -8.81 21.09
CA TYR A 191 -12.16 -8.67 20.10
C TYR A 191 -11.72 -7.75 18.96
N LEU A 192 -12.09 -8.13 17.74
CA LEU A 192 -12.01 -7.28 16.56
C LEU A 192 -13.41 -6.73 16.25
N VAL A 193 -13.55 -5.42 16.17
CA VAL A 193 -14.81 -4.74 15.85
C VAL A 193 -14.75 -4.28 14.40
N ALA A 194 -15.81 -4.52 13.64
CA ALA A 194 -15.94 -4.07 12.26
C ALA A 194 -17.01 -2.99 12.14
N ALA A 195 -16.69 -1.90 11.43
CA ALA A 195 -17.63 -0.84 11.12
C ALA A 195 -18.53 -1.22 9.92
N ARG A 196 -19.73 -0.64 9.86
CA ARG A 196 -20.59 -0.66 8.67
C ARG A 196 -20.02 0.26 7.58
N PRO A 197 -20.42 0.10 6.30
CA PRO A 197 -20.04 1.02 5.23
C PRO A 197 -20.33 2.48 5.61
N GLY A 198 -19.38 3.38 5.34
CA GLY A 198 -19.49 4.81 5.69
C GLY A 198 -19.11 5.16 7.13
N TYR A 199 -18.93 4.17 8.02
CA TYR A 199 -18.48 4.38 9.40
C TYR A 199 -16.99 4.08 9.54
N LEU A 200 -16.33 4.76 10.48
CA LEU A 200 -14.97 4.46 10.91
C LEU A 200 -14.82 4.59 12.42
N PHE A 201 -13.81 3.93 12.98
CA PHE A 201 -13.47 4.06 14.39
C PHE A 201 -12.50 5.21 14.64
N ARG A 202 -12.66 5.88 15.78
CA ARG A 202 -11.70 6.84 16.31
C ARG A 202 -11.21 6.34 17.66
N GLY A 203 -9.93 6.02 17.73
CA GLY A 203 -9.30 5.56 18.97
C GLY A 203 -7.79 5.79 18.93
N PHE A 204 -7.06 5.10 19.80
CA PHE A 204 -5.61 5.21 19.86
C PHE A 204 -4.96 4.68 18.58
N GLY A 205 -3.99 5.42 18.05
CA GLY A 205 -3.25 5.06 16.83
C GLY A 205 -3.92 5.45 15.50
N GLY A 206 -5.11 6.06 15.54
CA GLY A 206 -5.81 6.55 14.34
C GLY A 206 -5.32 7.92 13.87
N VAL A 207 -5.57 8.25 12.60
CA VAL A 207 -5.27 9.58 12.06
C VAL A 207 -6.17 10.65 12.71
N PRO A 208 -5.59 11.74 13.25
CA PRO A 208 -6.37 12.79 13.92
C PRO A 208 -7.08 13.74 12.94
N ARG A 209 -6.72 13.70 11.65
CA ARG A 209 -7.26 14.60 10.62
C ARG A 209 -8.69 14.22 10.25
N PRO A 210 -9.60 15.20 10.07
CA PRO A 210 -10.93 14.93 9.57
C PRO A 210 -10.90 14.26 8.19
N LEU A 211 -11.56 13.10 8.08
CA LEU A 211 -11.83 12.42 6.82
C LEU A 211 -13.21 12.81 6.29
N VAL A 212 -13.31 12.88 4.97
CA VAL A 212 -14.52 13.24 4.21
C VAL A 212 -15.08 12.04 3.45
N HIS A 213 -14.21 11.17 2.91
CA HIS A 213 -14.57 9.89 2.32
C HIS A 213 -13.78 8.74 2.93
N LEU A 214 -14.26 7.51 2.71
CA LEU A 214 -13.64 6.25 3.08
C LEU A 214 -13.65 5.30 1.89
N PRO A 215 -12.74 4.31 1.84
CA PRO A 215 -12.90 3.16 0.95
C PRO A 215 -14.27 2.50 1.13
N ALA A 216 -14.99 2.31 0.02
CA ALA A 216 -16.21 1.53 0.01
C ALA A 216 -15.92 0.04 0.32
N CYS A 217 -16.96 -0.73 0.60
CA CYS A 217 -16.86 -2.19 0.69
C CYS A 217 -16.79 -2.80 -0.72
N ASN A 218 -15.68 -2.55 -1.41
CA ASN A 218 -15.42 -3.00 -2.78
C ASN A 218 -15.25 -4.52 -2.82
N GLU A 219 -16.34 -5.27 -3.03
CA GLU A 219 -16.28 -6.74 -3.14
C GLU A 219 -15.48 -7.21 -4.35
N SER A 220 -15.45 -6.38 -5.39
CA SER A 220 -14.58 -6.51 -6.55
C SER A 220 -13.97 -5.15 -6.87
N VAL A 221 -12.83 -5.17 -7.52
CA VAL A 221 -12.11 -3.99 -8.00
C VAL A 221 -11.80 -4.13 -9.49
N PRO A 222 -11.66 -3.02 -10.23
CA PRO A 222 -11.39 -3.10 -11.66
C PRO A 222 -9.95 -3.52 -11.95
N LEU A 223 -9.80 -4.50 -12.84
CA LEU A 223 -8.55 -4.96 -13.41
C LEU A 223 -8.57 -4.72 -14.94
N VAL A 224 -7.67 -3.88 -15.43
CA VAL A 224 -7.46 -3.65 -16.87
C VAL A 224 -6.17 -4.36 -17.28
N SER A 225 -6.27 -5.30 -18.22
CA SER A 225 -5.13 -6.07 -18.70
C SER A 225 -5.43 -6.73 -20.04
N ASP A 226 -4.44 -6.72 -20.93
CA ASP A 226 -4.47 -7.45 -22.20
C ASP A 226 -3.81 -8.84 -22.11
N ILE A 227 -3.08 -9.11 -21.02
CA ILE A 227 -2.35 -10.38 -20.83
C ILE A 227 -3.19 -11.44 -20.11
N GLY A 228 -4.33 -11.07 -19.52
CA GLY A 228 -5.18 -12.06 -18.89
C GLY A 228 -6.20 -11.48 -17.93
N ARG A 229 -6.76 -12.36 -17.11
CA ARG A 229 -7.70 -12.03 -16.04
C ARG A 229 -7.30 -12.77 -14.78
N ALA A 230 -7.45 -12.10 -13.64
CA ALA A 230 -7.42 -12.74 -12.33
C ALA A 230 -8.84 -12.73 -11.75
N GLU A 231 -9.31 -13.88 -11.26
CA GLU A 231 -10.63 -13.96 -10.61
C GLU A 231 -10.66 -13.20 -9.28
N GLU A 232 -9.51 -13.14 -8.59
CA GLU A 232 -9.33 -12.43 -7.33
C GLU A 232 -7.94 -11.81 -7.23
N ILE A 233 -7.80 -10.81 -6.35
CA ILE A 233 -6.59 -9.97 -6.28
C ILE A 233 -5.30 -10.74 -6.02
N THR A 234 -5.36 -11.90 -5.37
CA THR A 234 -4.21 -12.78 -5.11
C THR A 234 -3.73 -13.50 -6.37
N GLY A 235 -4.60 -13.71 -7.35
CA GLY A 235 -4.27 -14.32 -8.65
C GLY A 235 -3.53 -13.37 -9.60
N ILE A 236 -3.51 -12.07 -9.34
CA ILE A 236 -2.83 -11.07 -10.19
C ILE A 236 -1.33 -11.37 -10.27
N ARG A 237 -0.72 -11.80 -9.16
CA ARG A 237 0.70 -12.16 -9.11
C ARG A 237 1.03 -13.27 -10.11
N GLY A 238 0.32 -14.40 -10.03
CA GLY A 238 0.57 -15.56 -10.90
C GLY A 238 0.41 -15.23 -12.39
N MET A 239 -0.65 -14.48 -12.72
CA MET A 239 -0.87 -13.97 -14.08
C MET A 239 0.33 -13.15 -14.60
N ILE A 240 0.92 -12.30 -13.77
CA ILE A 240 2.10 -11.50 -14.18
C ILE A 240 3.34 -12.38 -14.30
N GLU A 241 3.56 -13.31 -13.36
CA GLU A 241 4.73 -14.19 -13.35
C GLU A 241 4.81 -15.07 -14.61
N GLU A 242 3.67 -15.55 -15.12
CA GLU A 242 3.60 -16.32 -16.38
C GLU A 242 4.16 -15.51 -17.57
N HIS A 243 3.71 -14.28 -17.76
CA HIS A 243 4.17 -13.43 -18.87
C HIS A 243 5.62 -12.94 -18.70
N LEU A 244 6.05 -12.67 -17.45
CA LEU A 244 7.44 -12.36 -17.16
C LEU A 244 8.38 -13.53 -17.50
N ALA A 245 7.91 -14.78 -17.34
CA ALA A 245 8.69 -15.98 -17.71
C ALA A 245 8.82 -16.14 -19.23
N GLU A 246 7.86 -15.62 -20.01
CA GLU A 246 7.90 -15.57 -21.48
C GLU A 246 8.78 -14.43 -22.02
N GLY A 247 9.30 -13.57 -21.14
CA GLY A 247 10.20 -12.46 -21.48
C GLY A 247 9.48 -11.15 -21.78
N GLU A 248 8.16 -11.07 -21.53
CA GLU A 248 7.45 -9.80 -21.60
C GLU A 248 7.91 -8.81 -20.53
N ARG A 249 7.78 -7.52 -20.84
CA ARG A 249 8.06 -6.43 -19.89
C ARG A 249 6.75 -5.92 -19.32
N ILE A 250 6.49 -6.19 -18.05
CA ILE A 250 5.19 -5.92 -17.42
C ILE A 250 5.26 -4.73 -16.45
N ALA A 251 4.25 -3.87 -16.53
CA ALA A 251 4.03 -2.79 -15.57
C ALA A 251 2.76 -3.07 -14.75
N LEU A 252 2.92 -3.42 -13.47
CA LEU A 252 1.81 -3.47 -12.53
C LEU A 252 1.54 -2.07 -11.99
N ILE A 253 0.35 -1.54 -12.23
CA ILE A 253 -0.02 -0.15 -11.96
C ILE A 253 -1.21 -0.12 -11.01
N ILE A 254 -0.99 0.33 -9.79
CA ILE A 254 -2.04 0.47 -8.77
C ILE A 254 -2.49 1.94 -8.75
N VAL A 255 -3.77 2.17 -9.02
CA VAL A 255 -4.39 3.50 -8.98
C VAL A 255 -5.34 3.54 -7.79
N GLU A 256 -4.95 4.25 -6.73
CA GLU A 256 -5.72 4.22 -5.48
C GLU A 256 -6.98 5.09 -5.56
N GLY A 257 -8.11 4.55 -5.10
CA GLY A 257 -9.39 5.26 -4.95
C GLY A 257 -10.18 5.39 -6.24
N VAL A 258 -9.84 4.60 -7.26
CA VAL A 258 -10.50 4.56 -8.58
C VAL A 258 -11.27 3.24 -8.70
N GLY A 259 -12.58 3.33 -8.94
CA GLY A 259 -13.47 2.20 -9.16
C GLY A 259 -13.92 2.03 -10.60
N PHE A 260 -14.92 1.17 -10.84
CA PHE A 260 -15.38 0.84 -12.20
C PHE A 260 -15.95 2.05 -12.94
N ALA A 261 -16.72 2.88 -12.24
CA ALA A 261 -17.38 4.05 -12.84
C ALA A 261 -16.40 5.17 -13.21
N ASP A 262 -15.19 5.11 -12.67
CA ASP A 262 -14.14 6.11 -12.89
C ASP A 262 -13.29 5.79 -14.12
N LEU A 263 -13.30 4.55 -14.61
CA LEU A 263 -12.48 4.12 -15.74
C LEU A 263 -13.14 4.46 -17.08
N ASP A 264 -12.33 4.95 -18.01
CA ASP A 264 -12.68 5.24 -19.40
C ASP A 264 -12.51 4.04 -20.34
N ARG A 265 -12.12 2.88 -19.80
CA ARG A 265 -11.71 1.68 -20.53
C ARG A 265 -12.32 0.41 -19.95
N PRO A 266 -12.49 -0.65 -20.77
CA PRO A 266 -13.00 -1.93 -20.28
C PRO A 266 -12.14 -2.50 -19.15
N ALA A 267 -12.79 -2.90 -18.07
CA ALA A 267 -12.14 -3.52 -16.92
C ALA A 267 -12.88 -4.81 -16.53
N TYR A 268 -12.12 -5.78 -16.05
CA TYR A 268 -12.65 -7.01 -15.49
C TYR A 268 -12.88 -6.86 -13.99
N ALA A 269 -13.92 -7.53 -13.50
CA ALA A 269 -14.14 -7.61 -12.07
C ALA A 269 -13.18 -8.62 -11.45
N CYS A 270 -12.30 -8.12 -10.58
CA CYS A 270 -11.36 -8.92 -9.81
C CYS A 270 -11.81 -8.92 -8.34
N ARG A 271 -12.15 -10.09 -7.79
CA ARG A 271 -12.66 -10.22 -6.42
C ARG A 271 -11.64 -9.70 -5.41
N ASN A 272 -12.09 -8.81 -4.53
CA ASN A 272 -11.31 -8.08 -3.54
C ASN A 272 -11.77 -8.44 -2.11
N THR A 273 -12.16 -9.70 -1.92
CA THR A 273 -12.67 -10.23 -0.65
C THR A 273 -12.01 -11.54 -0.29
N TRP A 274 -11.96 -11.79 1.01
CA TRP A 274 -11.69 -13.10 1.57
C TRP A 274 -12.73 -13.39 2.65
N ARG A 275 -13.70 -14.26 2.35
CA ARG A 275 -14.83 -14.62 3.23
C ARG A 275 -15.54 -13.39 3.82
N TRP A 276 -15.22 -13.03 5.06
CA TRP A 276 -15.82 -11.93 5.82
C TRP A 276 -15.13 -10.57 5.63
N HIS A 277 -13.94 -10.58 5.02
CA HIS A 277 -13.06 -9.42 4.89
C HIS A 277 -13.12 -8.85 3.47
N THR A 278 -13.27 -7.54 3.38
CA THR A 278 -13.09 -6.77 2.14
C THR A 278 -11.84 -5.92 2.29
N TYR A 279 -10.92 -6.05 1.34
CA TYR A 279 -9.68 -5.27 1.36
C TYR A 279 -9.96 -3.79 1.10
N SER A 280 -9.11 -2.92 1.63
CA SER A 280 -9.10 -1.48 1.35
C SER A 280 -7.75 -1.05 0.81
N PRO A 281 -7.68 0.08 0.08
CA PRO A 281 -6.43 0.70 -0.33
C PRO A 281 -5.50 0.85 0.89
N GLY A 282 -4.39 0.12 0.86
CA GLY A 282 -3.51 -0.04 2.00
C GLY A 282 -2.88 -1.43 2.06
N GLU A 283 -2.34 -1.75 3.23
CA GLU A 283 -1.29 -2.75 3.35
C GLU A 283 -1.75 -4.16 3.01
N GLY A 284 -2.93 -4.56 3.53
CA GLY A 284 -3.50 -5.86 3.23
C GLY A 284 -3.80 -6.07 1.74
N GLN A 285 -4.22 -5.02 1.03
CA GLN A 285 -4.53 -5.11 -0.41
C GLN A 285 -3.24 -5.17 -1.24
N TYR A 286 -2.23 -4.36 -0.90
CA TYR A 286 -0.91 -4.42 -1.55
C TYR A 286 -0.27 -5.79 -1.33
N ALA A 287 -0.32 -6.31 -0.11
CA ALA A 287 0.17 -7.65 0.20
C ALA A 287 -0.57 -8.73 -0.60
N ALA A 288 -1.90 -8.66 -0.69
CA ALA A 288 -2.68 -9.62 -1.46
C ALA A 288 -2.31 -9.59 -2.96
N ILE A 289 -2.19 -8.40 -3.55
CA ILE A 289 -1.83 -8.24 -4.97
C ILE A 289 -0.38 -8.70 -5.25
N LEU A 290 0.57 -8.26 -4.42
CA LEU A 290 2.00 -8.42 -4.70
C LEU A 290 2.59 -9.72 -4.17
N ALA A 291 2.09 -10.23 -3.05
CA ALA A 291 2.52 -11.52 -2.51
C ALA A 291 1.62 -12.67 -2.98
N GLY A 292 0.42 -12.40 -3.48
CA GLY A 292 -0.54 -13.44 -3.85
C GLY A 292 -1.15 -14.15 -2.63
N GLN A 293 -1.11 -13.53 -1.45
CA GLN A 293 -1.50 -14.15 -0.18
C GLN A 293 -2.68 -13.43 0.47
N HIS A 294 -3.68 -14.20 0.91
CA HIS A 294 -4.81 -13.61 1.61
C HIS A 294 -4.46 -13.20 3.05
N LEU A 295 -5.36 -12.43 3.67
CA LEU A 295 -5.20 -11.92 5.04
C LEU A 295 -4.88 -13.03 6.06
N PRO A 296 -5.46 -14.25 6.00
CA PRO A 296 -5.16 -15.28 6.97
C PRO A 296 -3.69 -15.70 6.96
N GLU A 297 -2.98 -15.56 5.84
CA GLU A 297 -1.58 -15.93 5.72
C GLU A 297 -0.64 -14.86 6.31
N GLN A 298 -1.17 -13.66 6.59
CA GLN A 298 -0.40 -12.52 7.04
C GLN A 298 -0.35 -12.42 8.57
N PRO A 299 0.83 -12.10 9.17
CA PRO A 299 0.99 -12.11 10.62
C PRO A 299 0.51 -10.82 11.32
N TYR A 300 -0.06 -9.86 10.57
CA TYR A 300 -0.50 -8.55 11.05
C TYR A 300 -2.01 -8.38 10.84
N PRO A 301 -2.84 -8.83 11.81
CA PRO A 301 -4.29 -8.74 11.67
C PRO A 301 -4.77 -7.28 11.81
N PRO A 302 -5.93 -6.90 11.25
CA PRO A 302 -6.51 -5.59 11.49
C PRO A 302 -6.75 -5.35 12.99
N GLY A 303 -6.67 -4.09 13.43
CA GLY A 303 -6.90 -3.73 14.85
C GLY A 303 -5.78 -4.15 15.80
N PHE A 304 -4.65 -4.65 15.32
CA PHE A 304 -3.51 -4.94 16.19
C PHE A 304 -2.90 -3.67 16.79
N ARG A 305 -2.33 -3.79 17.99
CA ARG A 305 -1.51 -2.74 18.62
C ARG A 305 -0.11 -2.79 18.02
N TYR A 306 0.24 -1.82 17.20
CA TYR A 306 1.56 -1.77 16.57
C TYR A 306 2.66 -1.22 17.50
N TYR A 307 2.32 -0.29 18.38
CA TYR A 307 3.28 0.42 19.24
C TYR A 307 4.08 -0.44 20.25
N PRO A 308 3.61 -1.62 20.74
CA PRO A 308 4.47 -2.48 21.56
C PRO A 308 5.65 -3.06 20.78
N GLU A 309 5.55 -3.12 19.44
CA GLU A 309 6.63 -3.57 18.57
C GLU A 309 7.48 -2.41 18.04
N ASP A 310 7.10 -1.16 18.34
CA ASP A 310 7.71 0.07 17.82
C ASP A 310 8.72 0.69 18.81
N GLY A 311 9.77 -0.08 19.13
CA GLY A 311 10.85 0.34 20.03
C GLY A 311 12.14 0.72 19.29
N GLU A 312 13.10 1.35 19.99
CA GLU A 312 14.39 1.79 19.43
C GLU A 312 15.22 0.67 18.78
N GLY A 313 15.07 -0.57 19.27
CA GLY A 313 15.77 -1.75 18.74
C GLY A 313 15.02 -2.48 17.63
N ARG A 314 13.92 -1.92 17.12
CA ARG A 314 13.08 -2.56 16.12
C ARG A 314 13.84 -2.79 14.80
N GLU A 315 13.70 -4.00 14.25
CA GLU A 315 14.14 -4.29 12.89
C GLU A 315 13.18 -3.65 11.87
N TYR A 316 13.77 -3.13 10.80
CA TYR A 316 13.06 -2.45 9.71
C TYR A 316 12.27 -1.20 10.14
N PRO A 317 12.92 -0.18 10.74
CA PRO A 317 12.23 1.02 11.25
C PRO A 317 11.54 1.85 10.16
N PHE A 318 11.87 1.65 8.88
CA PHE A 318 11.24 2.34 7.75
C PHE A 318 10.03 1.59 7.17
N ALA A 319 9.76 0.36 7.63
CA ALA A 319 8.68 -0.50 7.14
C ALA A 319 7.32 -0.25 7.82
N GLY A 320 7.02 0.99 8.26
CA GLY A 320 5.72 1.34 8.86
C GLY A 320 5.48 0.58 10.17
N PRO A 321 4.40 -0.19 10.35
CA PRO A 321 4.19 -1.01 11.55
C PRO A 321 4.75 -2.46 11.45
N TYR A 322 5.41 -2.82 10.33
CA TYR A 322 5.93 -4.17 10.09
C TYR A 322 7.34 -4.39 10.63
N GLY A 323 7.50 -5.40 11.49
CA GLY A 323 8.80 -5.82 12.02
C GLY A 323 9.57 -6.75 11.09
N VAL A 324 8.97 -7.16 9.96
CA VAL A 324 9.59 -8.01 8.94
C VAL A 324 9.19 -7.56 7.55
N MET A 325 10.09 -7.75 6.59
CA MET A 325 9.79 -7.56 5.17
C MET A 325 9.21 -8.86 4.60
N PRO A 326 8.19 -8.80 3.72
CA PRO A 326 7.72 -9.97 2.99
C PRO A 326 8.85 -10.60 2.17
N GLU A 327 9.02 -11.92 2.30
CA GLU A 327 10.11 -12.67 1.63
C GLU A 327 9.74 -13.08 0.21
N ASP A 328 8.46 -13.36 -0.03
CA ASP A 328 7.93 -13.88 -1.30
C ASP A 328 6.87 -12.93 -1.87
N THR A 329 7.35 -11.95 -2.62
CA THR A 329 6.52 -11.03 -3.43
C THR A 329 6.95 -11.06 -4.89
N LEU A 330 6.11 -10.50 -5.76
CA LEU A 330 6.29 -10.45 -7.21
C LEU A 330 7.72 -10.02 -7.62
N GLY A 331 8.24 -8.93 -7.05
CA GLY A 331 9.61 -8.47 -7.36
C GLY A 331 10.71 -9.37 -6.81
N THR A 332 10.45 -10.09 -5.70
CA THR A 332 11.42 -11.02 -5.12
C THR A 332 11.55 -12.31 -5.94
N ALA A 333 10.40 -12.80 -6.44
CA ALA A 333 10.29 -14.03 -7.21
C ALA A 333 10.79 -13.85 -8.64
N TYR A 334 10.67 -12.64 -9.19
CA TYR A 334 11.20 -12.34 -10.51
C TYR A 334 12.74 -12.35 -10.52
N ALA A 335 13.33 -13.24 -11.31
CA ALA A 335 14.79 -13.36 -11.45
C ALA A 335 15.42 -12.21 -12.26
N GLY A 336 14.63 -11.54 -13.10
CA GLY A 336 15.07 -10.41 -13.90
C GLY A 336 15.17 -9.11 -13.12
N ARG A 337 15.42 -8.03 -13.86
CA ARG A 337 15.56 -6.67 -13.35
C ARG A 337 14.20 -6.09 -13.01
N SER A 338 14.03 -5.60 -11.78
CA SER A 338 12.77 -5.02 -11.33
C SER A 338 12.93 -3.66 -10.67
N ALA A 339 11.94 -2.79 -10.88
CA ALA A 339 11.88 -1.47 -10.28
C ALA A 339 10.47 -1.13 -9.77
N ALA A 340 10.38 -0.22 -8.80
CA ALA A 340 9.10 0.29 -8.32
C ALA A 340 9.14 1.79 -8.05
N VAL A 341 8.03 2.48 -8.30
CA VAL A 341 7.85 3.89 -7.94
C VAL A 341 6.46 4.12 -7.36
N GLY A 342 6.35 4.85 -6.25
CA GLY A 342 5.04 5.12 -5.70
C GLY A 342 4.92 6.37 -4.83
N SER A 343 3.78 7.04 -4.94
CA SER A 343 3.36 8.12 -4.04
C SER A 343 2.66 7.59 -2.78
N ARG A 344 2.77 6.29 -2.51
CA ARG A 344 2.32 5.64 -1.27
C ARG A 344 3.52 5.24 -0.43
N SER A 345 3.75 5.99 0.64
CA SER A 345 4.88 5.75 1.54
C SER A 345 4.76 4.38 2.22
N THR A 346 5.90 3.76 2.49
CA THR A 346 6.08 2.42 3.02
C THR A 346 5.62 1.28 2.09
N MET A 347 4.47 1.41 1.43
CA MET A 347 3.89 0.28 0.68
C MET A 347 4.73 -0.13 -0.51
N THR A 348 5.26 0.85 -1.22
CA THR A 348 6.01 0.65 -2.45
C THR A 348 7.26 -0.19 -2.16
N HIS A 349 8.09 0.21 -1.20
CA HIS A 349 9.31 -0.54 -0.92
C HIS A 349 9.07 -1.83 -0.11
N VAL A 350 8.02 -1.88 0.73
CA VAL A 350 7.73 -3.07 1.56
C VAL A 350 7.21 -4.22 0.71
N TYR A 351 6.19 -3.97 -0.12
CA TYR A 351 5.47 -5.06 -0.80
C TYR A 351 5.93 -5.32 -2.23
N ALA A 352 6.44 -4.32 -2.95
CA ALA A 352 6.84 -4.55 -4.35
C ALA A 352 7.99 -5.56 -4.46
N GLY A 353 8.89 -5.53 -3.48
CA GLY A 353 10.02 -6.45 -3.40
C GLY A 353 11.00 -6.38 -4.56
N THR A 354 11.04 -5.26 -5.26
CA THR A 354 11.87 -5.04 -6.45
C THR A 354 13.33 -4.77 -6.09
N ASP A 355 14.20 -4.75 -7.11
CA ASP A 355 15.64 -4.51 -6.92
C ASP A 355 15.93 -3.09 -6.47
N ILE A 356 15.16 -2.14 -7.02
CA ILE A 356 15.11 -0.73 -6.64
C ILE A 356 13.65 -0.31 -6.49
N ALA A 357 13.32 0.37 -5.39
CA ALA A 357 12.04 1.02 -5.21
C ALA A 357 12.29 2.47 -4.81
N ILE A 358 11.61 3.44 -5.43
CA ILE A 358 11.65 4.85 -5.02
C ILE A 358 10.25 5.27 -4.60
N GLU A 359 10.10 5.74 -3.38
CA GLU A 359 8.82 6.17 -2.87
C GLU A 359 8.86 7.57 -2.28
N CYS A 360 7.68 8.17 -2.13
CA CYS A 360 7.55 9.33 -1.29
C CYS A 360 7.98 9.01 0.14
N PHE A 361 8.75 9.91 0.73
CA PHE A 361 9.06 9.88 2.15
C PHE A 361 8.19 10.93 2.83
N ALA A 362 6.93 10.55 3.08
CA ALA A 362 5.98 11.38 3.78
C ALA A 362 5.51 10.70 5.08
N ARG A 363 5.33 11.47 6.15
CA ARG A 363 4.75 10.98 7.42
C ARG A 363 3.62 11.91 7.82
N ASN A 364 2.43 11.37 8.02
CA ASN A 364 1.23 12.14 8.36
C ASN A 364 0.94 13.30 7.37
N LEU A 365 1.18 13.08 6.08
CA LEU A 365 1.09 14.07 4.98
C LEU A 365 2.12 15.20 5.03
N TYR A 366 3.11 15.13 5.92
CA TYR A 366 4.27 16.01 5.87
C TYR A 366 5.30 15.42 4.91
N ASN A 367 5.68 16.21 3.93
CA ASN A 367 6.68 15.83 2.93
C ASN A 367 8.08 15.96 3.52
N TYR A 368 8.80 14.85 3.62
CA TYR A 368 10.21 14.83 4.03
C TYR A 368 11.14 14.55 2.84
N GLY A 369 10.62 14.37 1.62
CA GLY A 369 11.40 14.09 0.41
C GLY A 369 11.10 12.71 -0.16
N THR A 370 12.14 11.96 -0.54
CA THR A 370 12.02 10.62 -1.12
C THR A 370 12.89 9.61 -0.39
N MET A 371 12.50 8.34 -0.46
CA MET A 371 13.32 7.23 -0.01
C MET A 371 13.41 6.19 -1.12
N ALA A 372 14.63 5.77 -1.43
CA ALA A 372 14.87 4.59 -2.24
C ALA A 372 15.23 3.40 -1.38
N ALA A 373 14.73 2.21 -1.72
CA ALA A 373 15.18 0.93 -1.17
C ALA A 373 15.87 0.13 -2.27
N VAL A 374 17.09 -0.33 -1.99
CA VAL A 374 17.94 -1.08 -2.93
C VAL A 374 18.28 -2.44 -2.35
N ARG A 375 18.02 -3.51 -3.11
CA ARG A 375 18.35 -4.88 -2.72
C ARG A 375 19.82 -5.20 -2.99
N SER A 376 20.58 -5.29 -1.91
CA SER A 376 22.01 -5.60 -1.92
C SER A 376 22.33 -6.93 -2.60
N SER A 377 21.49 -7.96 -2.43
CA SER A 377 21.69 -9.31 -2.97
C SER A 377 21.66 -9.39 -4.50
N LYS A 378 21.08 -8.39 -5.16
CA LYS A 378 20.96 -8.36 -6.61
C LYS A 378 21.89 -7.33 -7.25
N ASN A 379 22.62 -6.52 -6.49
CA ASN A 379 23.47 -5.43 -6.98
C ASN A 379 24.52 -5.88 -8.04
N GLU A 380 24.95 -7.15 -8.00
CA GLU A 380 25.88 -7.73 -8.98
C GLU A 380 25.24 -8.03 -10.35
N LEU A 381 23.92 -8.30 -10.40
CA LEU A 381 23.14 -8.47 -11.65
C LEU A 381 23.08 -7.19 -12.50
N TRP A 382 23.52 -6.08 -11.90
CA TRP A 382 23.54 -4.74 -12.45
C TRP A 382 24.95 -4.28 -12.83
N SER A 383 25.95 -5.17 -12.75
CA SER A 383 27.30 -4.91 -13.24
C SER A 383 27.28 -4.69 -14.76
N GLY A 384 27.81 -3.56 -15.22
CA GLY A 384 27.85 -3.19 -16.65
C GLY A 384 26.92 -2.04 -17.07
N ILE A 385 26.05 -1.55 -16.18
CA ILE A 385 25.35 -0.27 -16.40
C ILE A 385 26.31 0.88 -16.05
N ARG A 386 26.60 1.75 -17.03
CA ARG A 386 27.41 2.96 -16.85
C ARG A 386 26.53 4.18 -16.61
#